data_AF-A0A956D449-F1
#
_entry.id   AF-A0A956D449-F1
#
_cell.length_a   1.000
_cell.length_b   1.000
_cell.length_c   1.000
_cell.angle_alpha   90.00
_cell.angle_beta   90.00
_cell.angle_gamma   90.00
#
_symmetry.space_group_name_H-M   'P 1'
#
loop_
_entity.id
_entity.type
_entity.pdbx_description
1 polymer ?
#
loop_
_entity_poly.entity_id
_entity_poly.type
_entity_poly.pdbx_seq_one_letter_code
_entity_poly.pdbx_strand_id
1 'polypeptide(L)'
;MKLLRTMSVCALMLGCSQTHPSDEVEAGIYDLTVSADMEACSPSRAVGAMGSVAVLVDGSSIDAPVPDVSSASLLGAPRVTLTGDAFHAETNRRVPGCENTFVHEEWTLLESGRDGFELLHAQEWHGLAECEAAATLMPSAPAADCMSERRLRYDLAEACPTPGRLFLGADGAVSCSR
;
A
#
# COMPACT_ATOMS: atom_id res chain seq x y z
N MET A 1 -57.48 -52.77 -0.74
CA MET A 1 -56.67 -52.61 -1.96
C MET A 1 -56.01 -51.24 -1.94
N LYS A 2 -54.68 -51.23 -2.12
CA LYS A 2 -53.78 -50.16 -2.58
C LYS A 2 -53.72 -48.81 -1.83
N LEU A 3 -52.56 -48.65 -1.18
CA LEU A 3 -51.79 -47.43 -0.86
C LEU A 3 -51.93 -46.29 -1.90
N LEU A 4 -51.85 -45.04 -1.44
CA LEU A 4 -50.70 -44.17 -1.72
C LEU A 4 -50.69 -42.89 -0.85
N ARG A 5 -49.53 -42.65 -0.21
CA ARG A 5 -49.13 -41.42 0.48
C ARG A 5 -48.89 -40.30 -0.55
N THR A 6 -49.19 -39.06 -0.19
CA THR A 6 -48.44 -37.90 -0.71
C THR A 6 -48.17 -36.93 0.42
N MET A 7 -46.97 -37.02 1.00
CA MET A 7 -46.39 -35.99 1.84
C MET A 7 -46.01 -34.83 0.93
N SER A 8 -46.58 -33.65 1.15
CA SER A 8 -46.11 -32.43 0.50
C SER A 8 -44.82 -31.99 1.20
N VAL A 9 -43.73 -32.13 0.45
CA VAL A 9 -42.35 -31.82 0.83
C VAL A 9 -42.21 -30.31 1.09
N CYS A 10 -41.65 -29.97 2.25
CA CYS A 10 -41.08 -28.65 2.53
C CYS A 10 -40.02 -28.31 1.47
N ALA A 11 -40.34 -27.42 0.53
CA ALA A 11 -39.34 -26.73 -0.26
C ALA A 11 -38.77 -25.58 0.59
N LEU A 12 -37.78 -25.93 1.42
CA LEU A 12 -36.86 -24.95 2.00
C LEU A 12 -36.17 -24.24 0.84
N MET A 13 -36.53 -22.96 0.65
CA MET A 13 -35.78 -22.03 -0.18
C MET A 13 -34.39 -21.84 0.45
N LEU A 14 -33.46 -22.75 0.12
CA LEU A 14 -32.03 -22.51 0.24
C LEU A 14 -31.70 -21.41 -0.77
N GLY A 15 -31.84 -20.16 -0.31
CA GLY A 15 -31.22 -19.02 -0.97
C GLY A 15 -29.71 -19.27 -0.97
N CYS A 16 -29.18 -19.68 -2.11
CA CYS A 16 -27.76 -19.55 -2.37
C CYS A 16 -27.44 -18.05 -2.33
N SER A 17 -26.97 -17.56 -1.20
CA SER A 17 -26.18 -16.33 -1.17
C SER A 17 -24.95 -16.63 -2.03
N GLN A 18 -25.04 -16.26 -3.31
CA GLN A 18 -23.87 -16.10 -4.15
C GLN A 18 -23.12 -14.91 -3.56
N THR A 19 -22.27 -15.18 -2.57
CA THR A 19 -21.24 -14.25 -2.14
C THR A 19 -20.32 -14.11 -3.34
N HIS A 20 -20.55 -13.09 -4.17
CA HIS A 20 -19.57 -12.70 -5.17
C HIS A 20 -18.25 -12.45 -4.42
N PRO A 21 -17.11 -12.96 -4.91
CA PRO A 21 -15.83 -12.53 -4.36
C PRO A 21 -15.80 -11.00 -4.41
N SER A 22 -15.45 -10.36 -3.30
CA SER A 22 -15.34 -8.91 -3.26
C SER A 22 -14.22 -8.49 -4.22
N ASP A 23 -14.48 -7.48 -5.05
CA ASP A 23 -13.44 -6.83 -5.87
C ASP A 23 -12.59 -5.86 -5.03
N GLU A 24 -12.81 -5.84 -3.71
CA GLU A 24 -12.07 -5.00 -2.76
C GLU A 24 -10.69 -5.57 -2.45
N VAL A 25 -9.78 -4.67 -2.07
CA VAL A 25 -8.42 -5.00 -1.62
C VAL A 25 -8.51 -5.89 -0.36
N GLU A 26 -7.80 -7.03 -0.37
CA GLU A 26 -7.76 -7.93 0.78
C GLU A 26 -6.59 -7.59 1.71
N ALA A 27 -6.77 -7.78 3.03
CA ALA A 27 -5.64 -7.73 3.96
C ALA A 27 -4.72 -8.94 3.72
N GLY A 28 -3.41 -8.72 3.65
CA GLY A 28 -2.50 -9.79 3.25
C GLY A 28 -1.06 -9.39 3.03
N ILE A 29 -0.32 -10.32 2.46
CA ILE A 29 1.07 -10.18 2.02
C ILE A 29 1.05 -9.86 0.52
N TYR A 30 1.72 -8.78 0.15
CA TYR A 30 1.80 -8.30 -1.22
C TYR A 30 3.26 -8.25 -1.66
N ASP A 31 3.52 -8.51 -2.93
CA ASP A 31 4.80 -8.20 -3.55
C ASP A 31 4.77 -6.76 -4.05
N LEU A 32 5.71 -5.94 -3.56
CA LEU A 32 5.83 -4.53 -3.92
C LEU A 32 6.85 -4.34 -5.03
N THR A 33 6.42 -3.67 -6.10
CA THR A 33 7.25 -3.29 -7.24
C THR A 33 7.11 -1.80 -7.52
N VAL A 34 8.21 -1.10 -7.78
CA VAL A 34 8.16 0.23 -8.41
C VAL A 34 8.11 0.02 -9.91
N SER A 35 6.96 0.28 -10.53
CA SER A 35 6.69 -0.04 -11.94
C SER A 35 7.08 1.08 -12.90
N ALA A 36 7.04 2.33 -12.43
CA ALA A 36 7.47 3.49 -13.19
C ALA A 36 7.98 4.60 -12.28
N ASP A 37 8.80 5.46 -12.86
CA ASP A 37 9.38 6.63 -12.22
C ASP A 37 9.50 7.76 -13.24
N MET A 38 8.85 8.89 -12.97
CA MET A 38 8.80 10.06 -13.86
C MET A 38 9.36 11.29 -13.14
N GLU A 39 10.05 12.14 -13.91
CA GLU A 39 10.67 13.41 -13.47
C GLU A 39 11.67 13.21 -12.30
N ALA A 40 12.87 12.71 -12.57
CA ALA A 40 13.73 12.17 -11.52
C ALA A 40 14.55 13.24 -10.76
N CYS A 41 14.06 13.60 -9.58
CA CYS A 41 14.71 14.37 -8.52
C CYS A 41 16.00 13.78 -7.89
N SER A 42 16.24 12.46 -7.95
CA SER A 42 17.26 11.81 -7.11
C SER A 42 18.03 10.71 -7.88
N PRO A 43 19.35 10.55 -7.69
CA PRO A 43 20.20 9.63 -8.47
C PRO A 43 20.13 8.15 -8.05
N SER A 44 19.54 7.81 -6.89
CA SER A 44 19.37 6.42 -6.43
C SER A 44 17.94 5.94 -6.66
N ARG A 45 17.62 5.48 -7.88
CA ARG A 45 16.30 4.96 -8.25
C ARG A 45 16.44 3.58 -8.89
N ALA A 46 15.72 2.59 -8.35
CA ALA A 46 15.56 1.29 -8.96
C ALA A 46 14.07 1.08 -9.24
N VAL A 47 13.66 1.18 -10.50
CA VAL A 47 12.47 0.48 -10.96
C VAL A 47 12.73 -1.02 -10.73
N GLY A 48 11.72 -1.74 -10.24
CA GLY A 48 11.86 -3.16 -9.97
C GLY A 48 11.28 -3.59 -8.62
N ALA A 49 11.56 -4.85 -8.29
CA ALA A 49 11.04 -5.51 -7.11
C ALA A 49 11.67 -4.93 -5.84
N MET A 50 10.82 -4.55 -4.89
CA MET A 50 11.21 -4.07 -3.56
C MET A 50 11.13 -5.19 -2.52
N GLY A 51 10.27 -6.17 -2.74
CA GLY A 51 10.07 -7.34 -1.88
C GLY A 51 8.66 -7.41 -1.31
N SER A 52 8.44 -8.40 -0.44
CA SER A 52 7.12 -8.65 0.13
C SER A 52 6.81 -7.72 1.30
N VAL A 53 5.57 -7.27 1.37
CA VAL A 53 5.06 -6.29 2.33
C VAL A 53 3.72 -6.69 2.91
N ALA A 54 3.42 -6.14 4.08
CA ALA A 54 2.12 -6.30 4.72
C ALA A 54 1.18 -5.15 4.39
N VAL A 55 0.00 -5.47 3.87
CA VAL A 55 -1.09 -4.50 3.69
C VAL A 55 -2.21 -4.85 4.66
N LEU A 56 -2.64 -3.84 5.40
CA LEU A 56 -3.74 -3.94 6.35
C LEU A 56 -4.95 -3.25 5.75
N VAL A 57 -6.12 -3.88 5.88
CA VAL A 57 -7.39 -3.32 5.40
C VAL A 57 -8.37 -3.32 6.56
N ASP A 58 -8.98 -2.17 6.83
CA ASP A 58 -10.03 -2.00 7.85
C ASP A 58 -11.18 -1.16 7.28
N GLY A 59 -12.29 -1.82 6.94
CA GLY A 59 -13.41 -1.19 6.25
C GLY A 59 -12.96 -0.54 4.93
N SER A 60 -13.14 0.77 4.81
CA SER A 60 -12.75 1.57 3.65
C SER A 60 -11.37 2.22 3.80
N SER A 61 -10.46 1.57 4.52
CA SER A 61 -9.11 2.06 4.78
C SER A 61 -8.08 1.03 4.35
N ILE A 62 -7.08 1.46 3.57
CA ILE A 62 -5.92 0.65 3.19
C ILE A 62 -4.69 1.25 3.85
N ASP A 63 -4.03 0.48 4.70
CA ASP A 63 -2.76 0.85 5.31
C ASP A 63 -1.63 0.04 4.69
N ALA A 64 -0.75 0.74 3.95
CA ALA A 64 0.28 0.14 3.13
C ALA A 64 1.66 0.76 3.43
N PRO A 65 2.74 -0.04 3.42
CA PRO A 65 4.10 0.48 3.56
C PRO A 65 4.52 1.13 2.24
N VAL A 66 5.19 2.27 2.35
CA VAL A 66 5.68 3.04 1.22
C VAL A 66 7.21 3.10 1.26
N PRO A 67 7.92 2.74 0.18
CA PRO A 67 9.37 2.75 0.18
C PRO A 67 9.91 4.16 0.48
N ASP A 68 10.58 4.29 1.62
CA ASP A 68 11.44 5.43 1.91
C ASP A 68 12.90 4.99 1.73
N VAL A 69 13.66 5.90 1.18
CA VAL A 69 15.11 5.86 0.99
C VAL A 69 15.89 5.80 2.31
N SER A 70 15.24 6.13 3.44
CA SER A 70 15.83 6.03 4.78
C SER A 70 15.72 4.63 5.41
N SER A 71 14.79 3.79 4.93
CA SER A 71 14.50 2.49 5.52
C SER A 71 15.19 1.38 4.74
N ALA A 72 16.20 0.75 5.34
CA ALA A 72 16.89 -0.40 4.74
C ALA A 72 16.00 -1.66 4.59
N SER A 73 14.80 -1.65 5.19
CA SER A 73 13.82 -2.74 5.13
C SER A 73 12.40 -2.16 5.01
N LEU A 74 11.56 -2.80 4.19
CA LEU A 74 10.15 -2.44 4.02
C LEU A 74 9.32 -2.68 5.29
N LEU A 75 9.82 -3.45 6.26
CA LEU A 75 9.17 -3.59 7.57
C LEU A 75 9.25 -2.32 8.42
N GLY A 76 10.36 -1.59 8.31
CA GLY A 76 10.57 -0.30 8.96
C GLY A 76 10.26 0.87 8.02
N ALA A 77 9.69 0.59 6.85
CA ALA A 77 9.24 1.64 5.96
C ALA A 77 8.06 2.38 6.60
N PRO A 78 7.99 3.71 6.40
CA PRO A 78 6.79 4.45 6.78
C PRO A 78 5.56 3.82 6.10
N ARG A 79 4.42 3.96 6.77
CA ARG A 79 3.14 3.45 6.30
C ARG A 79 2.21 4.61 6.03
N VAL A 80 1.42 4.47 4.99
CA VAL A 80 0.39 5.44 4.60
C VAL A 80 -0.97 4.77 4.76
N THR A 81 -1.90 5.49 5.37
CA THR A 81 -3.30 5.07 5.48
C THR A 81 -4.13 5.84 4.46
N LEU A 82 -4.62 5.14 3.44
CA LEU A 82 -5.48 5.67 2.39
C LEU A 82 -6.94 5.48 2.82
N THR A 83 -7.72 6.55 2.81
CA THR A 83 -9.11 6.52 3.27
C THR A 83 -10.03 7.32 2.35
N GLY A 84 -11.34 7.05 2.45
CA GLY A 84 -12.39 7.80 1.76
C GLY A 84 -12.64 7.34 0.33
N ASP A 85 -13.53 8.05 -0.37
CA ASP A 85 -14.03 7.67 -1.70
C ASP A 85 -12.95 7.74 -2.80
N ALA A 86 -11.88 8.51 -2.57
CA ALA A 86 -10.78 8.70 -3.50
C ALA A 86 -9.48 7.97 -3.10
N PHE A 87 -9.45 7.31 -1.92
CA PHE A 87 -8.26 6.66 -1.36
C PHE A 87 -6.97 7.48 -1.56
N HIS A 88 -6.90 8.58 -0.83
CA HIS A 88 -5.82 9.56 -0.93
C HIS A 88 -5.23 9.88 0.45
N ALA A 89 -3.95 10.19 0.49
CA ALA A 89 -3.25 10.68 1.67
C ALA A 89 -2.16 11.67 1.25
N GLU A 90 -1.90 12.66 2.10
CA GLU A 90 -0.86 13.64 1.89
C GLU A 90 -0.09 13.91 3.19
N THR A 91 1.16 14.35 3.06
CA THR A 91 1.94 14.85 4.18
C THR A 91 2.89 15.96 3.75
N ASN A 92 3.33 16.73 4.74
CA ASN A 92 4.34 17.76 4.58
C ASN A 92 5.39 17.56 5.67
N ARG A 93 6.61 17.20 5.28
CA ARG A 93 7.72 16.93 6.19
C ARG A 93 8.81 17.96 5.99
N ARG A 94 9.19 18.64 7.07
CA ARG A 94 10.37 19.52 7.07
C ARG A 94 11.65 18.69 6.96
N VAL A 95 12.61 19.18 6.19
CA VAL A 95 13.96 18.62 6.17
C VAL A 95 14.65 19.03 7.48
N PRO A 96 15.10 18.08 8.31
CA PRO A 96 15.76 18.41 9.57
C PRO A 96 16.96 19.32 9.34
N GLY A 97 17.12 20.34 10.19
CA GLY A 97 18.24 21.30 10.09
C GLY A 97 18.05 22.40 9.04
N CYS A 98 16.92 22.44 8.33
CA CYS A 98 16.64 23.47 7.32
C CYS A 98 15.28 24.12 7.54
N GLU A 99 15.29 25.44 7.75
CA GLU A 99 14.12 26.17 8.26
C GLU A 99 12.99 26.30 7.22
N ASN A 100 13.35 26.45 5.94
CA ASN A 100 12.43 26.67 4.82
C ASN A 100 12.37 25.51 3.82
N THR A 101 12.96 24.37 4.16
CA THR A 101 13.03 23.21 3.28
C THR A 101 12.04 22.15 3.71
N PHE A 102 11.22 21.68 2.78
CA PHE A 102 10.24 20.64 3.05
C PHE A 102 10.05 19.74 1.83
N VAL A 103 9.54 18.56 2.10
CA VAL A 103 9.01 17.64 1.11
C VAL A 103 7.52 17.51 1.33
N HIS A 104 6.76 17.80 0.28
CA HIS A 104 5.36 17.46 0.17
C HIS A 104 5.25 16.10 -0.50
N GLU A 105 4.45 15.20 0.07
CA GLU A 105 4.26 13.86 -0.48
C GLU A 105 2.76 13.55 -0.55
N GLU A 106 2.33 12.99 -1.68
CA GLU A 106 0.97 12.57 -1.91
C GLU A 106 0.94 11.11 -2.35
N TRP A 107 -0.07 10.37 -1.89
CA TRP A 107 -0.37 9.01 -2.29
C TRP A 107 -1.81 8.93 -2.77
N THR A 108 -2.00 8.44 -3.98
CA THR A 108 -3.34 8.29 -4.58
C THR A 108 -3.49 6.88 -5.14
N LEU A 109 -4.58 6.22 -4.77
CA LEU A 109 -4.97 4.94 -5.36
C LEU A 109 -5.35 5.15 -6.83
N LEU A 110 -4.64 4.48 -7.74
CA LEU A 110 -4.92 4.55 -9.18
C LEU A 110 -5.88 3.44 -9.61
N GLU A 111 -5.60 2.22 -9.14
CA GLU A 111 -6.34 1.01 -9.46
C GLU A 111 -6.37 0.12 -8.23
N SER A 112 -7.47 -0.59 -8.02
CA SER A 112 -7.60 -1.59 -6.97
C SER A 112 -8.46 -2.74 -7.43
N GLY A 113 -8.10 -3.93 -6.98
CA GLY A 113 -8.88 -5.14 -7.14
C GLY A 113 -8.50 -6.15 -6.07
N ARG A 114 -9.18 -7.28 -6.11
CA ARG A 114 -8.90 -8.40 -5.21
C ARG A 114 -7.45 -8.86 -5.23
N ASP A 115 -6.83 -8.86 -6.41
CA ASP A 115 -5.49 -9.41 -6.63
C ASP A 115 -4.38 -8.36 -6.42
N GLY A 116 -4.70 -7.11 -6.11
CA GLY A 116 -3.70 -6.05 -6.07
C GLY A 116 -4.23 -4.65 -6.15
N PHE A 117 -3.34 -3.68 -5.94
CA PHE A 117 -3.63 -2.27 -6.17
C PHE A 117 -2.36 -1.51 -6.59
N GLU A 118 -2.56 -0.34 -7.19
CA GLU A 118 -1.48 0.56 -7.62
C GLU A 118 -1.65 1.94 -6.97
N LEU A 119 -0.56 2.47 -6.42
CA LEU A 119 -0.50 3.82 -5.88
C LEU A 119 0.38 4.70 -6.75
N LEU A 120 -0.06 5.93 -7.01
CA LEU A 120 0.81 7.03 -7.39
C LEU A 120 1.39 7.64 -6.13
N HIS A 121 2.72 7.71 -6.04
CA HIS A 121 3.45 8.47 -5.02
C HIS A 121 4.09 9.68 -5.69
N ALA A 122 3.54 10.86 -5.43
CA ALA A 122 4.13 12.12 -5.86
C ALA A 122 4.95 12.73 -4.72
N GLN A 123 6.09 13.32 -5.07
CA GLN A 123 6.93 14.07 -4.15
C GLN A 123 7.31 15.41 -4.78
N GLU A 124 7.16 16.48 -4.02
CA GLU A 124 7.59 17.82 -4.39
C GLU A 124 8.54 18.35 -3.31
N TRP A 125 9.76 18.67 -3.71
CA TRP A 125 10.82 19.17 -2.85
C TRP A 125 11.02 20.65 -3.06
N HIS A 126 11.04 21.40 -1.95
CA HIS A 126 11.14 22.86 -1.94
C HIS A 126 12.29 23.34 -1.05
N GLY A 127 12.96 24.41 -1.47
CA GLY A 127 13.95 25.13 -0.65
C GLY A 127 15.26 24.37 -0.42
N LEU A 128 15.63 23.42 -1.28
CA LEU A 128 16.85 22.62 -1.16
C LEU A 128 18.12 23.42 -1.46
N ALA A 129 18.05 24.39 -2.37
CA ALA A 129 19.19 25.26 -2.69
C ALA A 129 19.68 26.09 -1.48
N GLU A 130 18.80 26.34 -0.51
CA GLU A 130 19.10 27.10 0.72
C GLU A 130 19.57 26.20 1.87
N CYS A 131 19.68 24.89 1.65
CA CYS A 131 19.90 23.87 2.67
C CYS A 131 21.17 23.06 2.39
N GLU A 132 22.35 23.63 2.72
CA GLU A 132 23.65 22.94 2.55
C GLU A 132 23.73 21.62 3.32
N ALA A 133 22.96 21.49 4.41
CA ALA A 133 22.91 20.29 5.23
C ALA A 133 22.02 19.17 4.64
N ALA A 134 21.18 19.44 3.63
CA ALA A 134 20.24 18.46 3.06
C ALA A 134 20.94 17.17 2.66
N ALA A 135 22.02 17.28 1.87
CA ALA A 135 22.75 16.12 1.37
C ALA A 135 23.40 15.26 2.49
N THR A 136 23.65 15.85 3.66
CA THR A 136 24.26 15.14 4.80
C THR A 136 23.21 14.53 5.72
N LEU A 137 22.12 15.26 5.98
CA LEU A 137 21.05 14.82 6.90
C LEU A 137 20.02 13.93 6.21
N MET A 138 19.89 14.06 4.90
CA MET A 138 19.05 13.25 4.04
C MET A 138 19.85 12.89 2.77
N PRO A 139 20.70 11.85 2.82
CA PRO A 139 21.58 11.47 1.70
C PRO A 139 20.86 11.18 0.37
N SER A 140 19.55 10.96 0.44
CA SER A 140 18.66 10.69 -0.68
C SER A 140 17.92 11.92 -1.20
N ALA A 141 18.04 13.06 -0.52
CA ALA A 141 17.45 14.32 -0.96
C ALA A 141 18.03 14.72 -2.33
N PRO A 142 17.21 15.35 -3.19
CA PRO A 142 17.66 15.95 -4.44
C PRO A 142 18.76 17.00 -4.20
N ALA A 143 19.53 17.30 -5.25
CA ALA A 143 20.48 18.42 -5.20
C ALA A 143 19.81 19.80 -5.35
N ALA A 144 18.56 19.85 -5.81
CA ALA A 144 17.79 21.08 -6.03
C ALA A 144 16.29 20.79 -5.97
N ASP A 145 15.48 21.84 -5.82
CA ASP A 145 14.02 21.77 -5.87
C ASP A 145 13.55 21.02 -7.12
N CYS A 146 12.58 20.13 -6.93
CA CYS A 146 12.19 19.21 -7.97
C CYS A 146 10.87 18.51 -7.62
N MET A 147 10.27 17.91 -8.65
CA MET A 147 9.10 17.04 -8.53
C MET A 147 9.45 15.66 -9.02
N SER A 148 8.86 14.63 -8.43
CA SER A 148 8.95 13.28 -8.96
C SER A 148 7.70 12.46 -8.66
N GLU A 149 7.38 11.55 -9.57
CA GLU A 149 6.25 10.64 -9.44
C GLU A 149 6.71 9.19 -9.56
N ARG A 150 6.18 8.32 -8.71
CA ARG A 150 6.46 6.88 -8.72
C ARG A 150 5.17 6.10 -8.72
N ARG A 151 5.12 5.03 -9.51
CA ARG A 151 4.02 4.06 -9.47
C ARG A 151 4.44 2.86 -8.64
N LEU A 152 3.71 2.64 -7.56
CA LEU A 152 3.92 1.55 -6.60
C LEU A 152 2.85 0.49 -6.84
N ARG A 153 3.25 -0.66 -7.35
CA ARG A 153 2.36 -1.78 -7.62
C ARG A 153 2.46 -2.80 -6.49
N TYR A 154 1.32 -3.13 -5.90
CA TYR A 154 1.16 -4.11 -4.84
C TYR A 154 0.36 -5.29 -5.41
N ASP A 155 1.03 -6.41 -5.67
CA ASP A 155 0.39 -7.65 -6.16
C ASP A 155 0.17 -8.60 -4.98
N LEU A 156 -1.07 -9.08 -4.77
CA LEU A 156 -1.39 -9.96 -3.65
C LEU A 156 -0.70 -11.32 -3.81
N ALA A 157 0.18 -11.65 -2.87
CA ALA A 157 0.88 -12.93 -2.83
C ALA A 157 0.17 -13.95 -1.92
N GLU A 158 -0.30 -13.50 -0.75
CA GLU A 158 -1.02 -14.33 0.21
C GLU A 158 -2.09 -13.50 0.93
N ALA A 159 -3.37 -13.86 0.72
CA ALA A 159 -4.47 -13.32 1.51
C ALA A 159 -4.42 -13.85 2.95
N CYS A 160 -4.57 -12.97 3.95
CA CYS A 160 -4.71 -13.39 5.33
C CYS A 160 -6.20 -13.57 5.66
N PRO A 161 -6.72 -14.82 5.78
CA PRO A 161 -8.13 -15.05 6.02
C PRO A 161 -8.54 -14.50 7.38
N THR A 162 -9.64 -13.76 7.49
CA THR A 162 -10.21 -13.34 8.78
C THR A 162 -10.94 -14.54 9.45
N PRO A 163 -10.77 -14.80 10.76
CA PRO A 163 -10.11 -14.01 11.81
C PRO A 163 -8.65 -14.39 12.06
N GLY A 164 -7.82 -14.42 11.02
CA GLY A 164 -6.37 -14.46 11.10
C GLY A 164 -5.77 -13.08 11.37
N ARG A 165 -4.51 -13.07 11.81
CA ARG A 165 -3.73 -11.86 12.09
C ARG A 165 -2.52 -11.82 11.18
N LEU A 166 -2.16 -10.63 10.72
CA LEU A 166 -0.90 -10.42 10.03
C LEU A 166 0.20 -10.17 11.06
N PHE A 167 1.32 -10.91 10.95
CA PHE A 167 2.49 -10.75 11.80
C PHE A 167 3.65 -10.14 11.02
N LEU A 168 4.26 -9.13 11.64
CA LEU A 168 5.53 -8.55 11.22
C LEU A 168 6.61 -9.09 12.16
N GLY A 169 7.38 -10.07 11.67
CA GLY A 169 8.50 -10.68 12.38
C GLY A 169 9.67 -9.71 12.51
N ALA A 170 10.45 -9.84 13.58
CA ALA A 170 11.63 -9.01 13.83
C ALA A 170 12.79 -9.26 12.83
N ASP A 171 12.71 -10.33 12.05
CA ASP A 171 13.73 -10.83 11.12
C ASP A 171 13.47 -10.44 9.65
N GLY A 172 12.42 -9.68 9.34
CA GLY A 172 12.05 -9.43 7.94
C GLY A 172 10.79 -10.17 7.49
N ALA A 173 10.34 -11.20 8.24
CA ALA A 173 9.26 -12.05 7.78
C ALA A 173 7.88 -11.39 7.96
N VAL A 174 7.08 -11.36 6.90
CA VAL A 174 5.64 -11.13 6.99
C VAL A 174 4.95 -12.49 6.92
N SER A 175 3.97 -12.75 7.79
CA SER A 175 3.21 -14.00 7.77
C SER A 175 1.76 -13.81 8.17
N CYS A 176 0.88 -14.64 7.62
CA CYS A 176 -0.50 -14.77 8.08
C CYS A 176 -0.58 -15.80 9.22
N SER A 177 -1.28 -15.46 10.30
CA SER A 177 -1.72 -16.44 11.28
C SER A 177 -2.83 -17.28 10.68
N ARG A 178 -2.72 -18.60 10.82
CA ARG A 178 -3.82 -19.52 10.55
C ARG A 178 -4.81 -19.54 11.71
#